data_AF-A0A534VB96-F1
#
_entry.id   AF-A0A534VB96-F1
#
_cell.length_a   1.000
_cell.length_b   1.000
_cell.length_c   1.000
_cell.angle_alpha   90.00
_cell.angle_beta   90.00
_cell.angle_gamma   90.00
#
_symmetry.space_group_name_H-M   'P 1'
#
loop_
_entity.id
_entity.type
_entity.pdbx_description
1 polymer ?
#
loop_
_entity_poly.entity_id
_entity_poly.type
_entity_poly.pdbx_seq_one_letter_code
_entity_poly.pdbx_strand_id
1 'polypeptide(L)'
;MQPILESFLEKWVYPTGFTGPGVDFRLRQTERCLPHWDKLVTQAIDSAEKDLKSGSDEYKAVRARAGYAAEGPFMSLKQMSTQILSVTIDEQPKYIDLQRMRARQIWDEVKHGQLHADVLLRGGFIKREEELMDDPRANTQPRLSYFGMTAMFPHIHPLARAGQHYYTESIACLGIASTLSVIDDPLVRHQLHSQSAEEMMHFMEGKYQIDAYALTPADQKPIEEVFDFLLRPWAPEPSRALGGSK
;
A
#
# COMPACT_ATOMS: atom_id res chain seq x y z
N MET A 1 -13.87 -14.58 -7.91
CA MET A 1 -12.60 -13.96 -8.28
C MET A 1 -12.81 -13.03 -9.46
N GLN A 2 -12.60 -11.74 -9.25
CA GLN A 2 -12.69 -10.69 -10.25
C GLN A 2 -11.58 -10.81 -11.31
N PRO A 3 -11.84 -10.51 -12.60
CA PRO A 3 -10.83 -10.63 -13.66
C PRO A 3 -9.56 -9.79 -13.42
N ILE A 4 -9.70 -8.63 -12.75
CA ILE A 4 -8.56 -7.78 -12.37
C ILE A 4 -7.65 -8.50 -11.38
N LEU A 5 -8.21 -9.20 -10.40
CA LEU A 5 -7.45 -9.99 -9.45
C LEU A 5 -6.77 -11.17 -10.15
N GLU A 6 -7.48 -11.89 -11.01
CA GLU A 6 -6.90 -13.00 -11.78
C GLU A 6 -5.69 -12.54 -12.61
N SER A 7 -5.83 -11.43 -13.35
CA SER A 7 -4.71 -10.88 -14.13
C SER A 7 -3.54 -10.42 -13.26
N PHE A 8 -3.82 -9.86 -12.08
CA PHE A 8 -2.78 -9.47 -11.12
C PHE A 8 -2.02 -10.71 -10.61
N LEU A 9 -2.73 -11.80 -10.30
CA LEU A 9 -2.13 -13.03 -9.83
C LEU A 9 -1.20 -13.65 -10.89
N GLU A 10 -1.68 -13.76 -12.13
CA GLU A 10 -0.93 -14.35 -13.24
C GLU A 10 0.32 -13.56 -13.62
N LYS A 11 0.26 -12.22 -13.55
CA LYS A 11 1.37 -11.37 -13.96
C LYS A 11 2.39 -11.14 -12.85
N TRP A 12 1.93 -10.98 -11.62
CA TRP A 12 2.75 -10.40 -10.55
C TRP A 12 2.89 -11.31 -9.33
N VAL A 13 1.96 -12.23 -9.08
CA VAL A 13 2.00 -13.09 -7.89
C VAL A 13 2.68 -14.42 -8.18
N TYR A 14 2.20 -15.18 -9.15
CA TYR A 14 2.70 -16.51 -9.42
C TYR A 14 4.08 -16.54 -10.09
N PRO A 15 4.41 -15.68 -11.07
CA PRO A 15 5.72 -15.72 -11.71
C PRO A 15 6.81 -15.35 -10.71
N THR A 16 7.81 -16.20 -10.49
CA THR A 16 8.96 -15.89 -9.62
C THR A 16 10.21 -16.59 -10.13
N GLY A 17 11.37 -15.97 -9.91
CA GLY A 17 12.68 -16.56 -10.21
C GLY A 17 13.23 -17.43 -9.07
N PHE A 18 12.52 -17.50 -7.95
CA PHE A 18 12.92 -18.23 -6.75
C PHE A 18 12.25 -19.61 -6.67
N THR A 19 12.82 -20.49 -5.86
CA THR A 19 12.22 -21.76 -5.44
C THR A 19 12.50 -22.01 -3.96
N GLY A 20 11.74 -22.92 -3.33
CA GLY A 20 11.99 -23.36 -1.97
C GLY A 20 11.12 -22.70 -0.89
N PRO A 21 11.54 -22.77 0.39
CA PRO A 21 10.65 -22.52 1.53
C PRO A 21 10.01 -21.14 1.57
N GLY A 22 10.73 -20.10 1.11
CA GLY A 22 10.20 -18.73 1.05
C GLY A 22 9.04 -18.59 0.08
N VAL A 23 9.17 -19.18 -1.12
CA VAL A 23 8.11 -19.21 -2.13
C VAL A 23 6.90 -20.00 -1.63
N ASP A 24 7.13 -21.20 -1.07
CA ASP A 24 6.05 -22.04 -0.53
C ASP A 24 5.29 -21.31 0.59
N PHE A 25 6.02 -20.62 1.47
CA PHE A 25 5.44 -19.81 2.52
C PHE A 25 4.61 -18.65 1.94
N ARG A 26 5.16 -17.87 1.02
CA ARG A 26 4.45 -16.75 0.38
C ARG A 26 3.16 -17.21 -0.30
N LEU A 27 3.18 -18.34 -1.01
CA LEU A 27 1.99 -18.87 -1.68
C LEU A 27 0.90 -19.26 -0.67
N ARG A 28 1.26 -19.86 0.47
CA ARG A 28 0.30 -20.09 1.57
C ARG A 28 -0.28 -18.78 2.11
N GLN A 29 0.54 -17.75 2.29
CA GLN A 29 0.03 -16.43 2.72
C GLN A 29 -0.85 -15.78 1.64
N THR A 30 -0.55 -16.01 0.36
CA THR A 30 -1.36 -15.53 -0.78
C THR A 30 -2.76 -16.13 -0.72
N GLU A 31 -2.90 -17.43 -0.49
CA GLU A 31 -4.21 -18.09 -0.35
C GLU A 31 -5.08 -17.43 0.73
N ARG A 32 -4.46 -17.03 1.84
CA ARG A 32 -5.14 -16.30 2.93
C ARG A 32 -5.58 -14.89 2.53
N CYS A 33 -4.86 -14.25 1.61
CA CYS A 33 -5.16 -12.90 1.13
C CYS A 33 -6.27 -12.87 0.08
N LEU A 34 -6.42 -13.94 -0.72
CA LEU A 34 -7.34 -13.98 -1.87
C LEU A 34 -8.77 -13.52 -1.54
N PRO A 35 -9.44 -13.98 -0.46
CA PRO A 35 -10.81 -13.53 -0.17
C PRO A 35 -10.89 -12.03 0.12
N HIS A 36 -9.86 -11.46 0.74
CA HIS A 36 -9.79 -10.04 1.07
C HIS A 36 -9.54 -9.20 -0.19
N TRP A 37 -8.60 -9.63 -1.03
CA TRP A 37 -8.31 -8.97 -2.30
C TRP A 37 -9.51 -9.00 -3.24
N ASP A 38 -10.23 -10.13 -3.35
CA ASP A 38 -11.40 -10.26 -4.22
C ASP A 38 -12.55 -9.35 -3.78
N LYS A 39 -12.78 -9.31 -2.46
CA LYS A 39 -13.76 -8.39 -1.85
C LYS A 39 -13.38 -6.94 -2.14
N LEU A 40 -12.11 -6.58 -1.96
CA LEU A 40 -11.64 -5.21 -2.18
C LEU A 40 -11.77 -4.77 -3.62
N VAL A 41 -11.39 -5.60 -4.59
CA VAL A 41 -11.57 -5.30 -6.02
C VAL A 41 -13.03 -5.04 -6.33
N THR A 42 -13.94 -5.87 -5.80
CA THR A 42 -15.38 -5.70 -5.97
C THR A 42 -15.85 -4.36 -5.38
N GLN A 43 -15.47 -4.05 -4.14
CA GLN A 43 -15.83 -2.80 -3.47
C GLN A 43 -15.27 -1.56 -4.19
N ALA A 44 -14.05 -1.64 -4.71
CA ALA A 44 -13.40 -0.55 -5.44
C ALA A 44 -14.14 -0.23 -6.74
N ILE A 45 -14.51 -1.26 -7.50
CA ILE A 45 -15.32 -1.12 -8.72
C ILE A 45 -16.69 -0.52 -8.39
N ASP A 46 -17.41 -1.09 -7.42
CA ASP A 46 -18.74 -0.59 -7.00
C ASP A 46 -18.69 0.87 -6.57
N SER A 47 -17.64 1.26 -5.83
CA SER A 47 -17.46 2.63 -5.37
C SER A 47 -17.14 3.57 -6.52
N ALA A 48 -16.30 3.13 -7.47
CA ALA A 48 -15.97 3.90 -8.67
C ALA A 48 -17.20 4.12 -9.57
N GLU A 49 -18.05 3.10 -9.72
CA GLU A 49 -19.30 3.23 -10.46
C GLU A 49 -20.27 4.21 -9.79
N LYS A 50 -20.39 4.16 -8.46
CA LYS A 50 -21.24 5.09 -7.70
C LYS A 50 -20.75 6.53 -7.85
N ASP A 51 -19.43 6.74 -7.85
CA ASP A 51 -18.81 8.04 -8.05
C ASP A 51 -19.18 8.62 -9.41
N LEU A 52 -19.08 7.84 -10.49
CA LEU A 52 -19.50 8.27 -11.82
C LEU A 52 -21.00 8.56 -11.90
N LYS A 53 -21.82 7.68 -11.32
CA LYS A 53 -23.30 7.83 -11.31
C LYS A 53 -23.75 9.07 -10.52
N SER A 54 -22.92 9.59 -9.60
CA SER A 54 -23.25 10.78 -8.83
C SER A 54 -23.30 12.07 -9.66
N GLY A 55 -22.58 12.12 -10.80
CA GLY A 55 -22.49 13.30 -11.65
C GLY A 55 -21.80 14.51 -11.02
N SER A 56 -21.15 14.36 -9.86
CA SER A 56 -20.47 15.43 -9.11
C SER A 56 -18.97 15.22 -9.09
N ASP A 57 -18.19 16.28 -9.26
CA ASP A 57 -16.73 16.21 -9.13
C ASP A 57 -16.24 16.07 -7.67
N GLU A 58 -17.13 16.15 -6.68
CA GLU A 58 -16.77 16.05 -5.25
C GLU A 58 -16.12 14.70 -4.91
N TYR A 59 -16.42 13.61 -5.67
CA TYR A 59 -15.77 12.32 -5.43
C TYR A 59 -14.25 12.42 -5.61
N LYS A 60 -13.76 13.29 -6.50
CA LYS A 60 -12.33 13.52 -6.73
C LYS A 60 -11.68 14.06 -5.46
N ALA A 61 -12.33 15.04 -4.83
CA ALA A 61 -11.87 15.62 -3.58
C ALA A 61 -11.94 14.63 -2.42
N VAL A 62 -13.01 13.84 -2.32
CA VAL A 62 -13.13 12.80 -1.28
C VAL A 62 -12.03 11.75 -1.42
N ARG A 63 -11.78 11.23 -2.63
CA ARG A 63 -10.72 10.24 -2.89
C ARG A 63 -9.33 10.82 -2.66
N ALA A 64 -9.07 12.02 -3.16
CA ALA A 64 -7.78 12.68 -2.99
C ALA A 64 -7.50 12.96 -1.52
N ARG A 65 -8.47 13.49 -0.76
CA ARG A 65 -8.36 13.62 0.69
C ARG A 65 -8.08 12.28 1.33
N ALA A 66 -8.81 11.21 0.98
CA ALA A 66 -8.63 9.86 1.54
C ALA A 66 -7.27 9.21 1.25
N GLY A 67 -6.52 9.67 0.25
CA GLY A 67 -5.15 9.22 -0.03
C GLY A 67 -4.05 10.18 0.47
N TYR A 68 -4.39 11.44 0.75
CA TYR A 68 -3.45 12.41 1.28
C TYR A 68 -3.03 12.12 2.73
N ALA A 69 -1.78 11.72 2.94
CA ALA A 69 -1.19 11.66 4.27
C ALA A 69 -0.59 13.01 4.65
N ALA A 70 -1.28 13.83 5.45
CA ALA A 70 -0.77 15.17 5.83
C ALA A 70 0.51 15.13 6.67
N GLU A 71 0.72 14.02 7.38
CA GLU A 71 2.00 13.79 8.03
C GLU A 71 3.11 13.43 7.03
N GLY A 72 2.80 13.09 5.77
CA GLY A 72 3.70 12.62 4.71
C GLY A 72 5.07 13.30 4.64
N PRO A 73 5.15 14.64 4.62
CA PRO A 73 6.42 15.36 4.66
C PRO A 73 7.25 15.10 5.93
N PHE A 74 6.62 15.17 7.12
CA PHE A 74 7.28 14.89 8.41
C PHE A 74 7.54 13.39 8.63
N MET A 75 6.69 12.56 8.06
CA MET A 75 6.74 11.11 8.15
C MET A 75 7.88 10.54 7.34
N SER A 76 8.21 11.10 6.17
CA SER A 76 9.33 10.58 5.37
C SER A 76 10.63 10.51 6.16
N LEU A 77 10.94 11.59 6.87
CA LEU A 77 12.11 11.68 7.74
C LEU A 77 12.00 10.73 8.93
N LYS A 78 10.82 10.64 9.56
CA LYS A 78 10.57 9.72 10.69
C LYS A 78 10.65 8.26 10.25
N GLN A 79 10.08 7.90 9.10
CA GLN A 79 10.05 6.57 8.53
C GLN A 79 11.42 6.12 8.02
N MET A 80 12.19 7.01 7.41
CA MET A 80 13.60 6.72 7.10
C MET A 80 14.36 6.35 8.38
N SER A 81 14.19 7.14 9.43
CA SER A 81 14.88 6.87 10.70
C SER A 81 14.41 5.59 11.39
N THR A 82 13.11 5.24 11.34
CA THR A 82 12.59 4.05 12.03
C THR A 82 12.79 2.77 11.23
N GLN A 83 12.68 2.81 9.90
CA GLN A 83 12.68 1.59 9.08
C GLN A 83 14.05 1.18 8.57
N ILE A 84 14.91 2.15 8.22
CA ILE A 84 16.27 1.85 7.73
C ILE A 84 17.16 1.45 8.91
N LEU A 85 17.03 2.15 10.04
CA LEU A 85 17.82 1.89 11.25
C LEU A 85 17.25 0.74 12.10
N SER A 86 16.16 0.09 11.68
CA SER A 86 15.62 -1.07 12.39
C SER A 86 16.50 -2.31 12.26
N VAL A 87 17.46 -2.30 11.34
CA VAL A 87 18.42 -3.39 11.13
C VAL A 87 19.76 -2.96 11.74
N THR A 88 20.24 -3.78 12.67
CA THR A 88 21.50 -3.55 13.37
C THR A 88 22.70 -3.58 12.41
N ILE A 89 23.80 -2.90 12.75
CA ILE A 89 24.98 -2.76 11.85
C ILE A 89 25.52 -4.12 11.41
N ASP A 90 25.55 -5.09 12.31
CA ASP A 90 26.01 -6.46 12.06
C ASP A 90 25.07 -7.27 11.16
N GLU A 91 23.78 -6.92 11.12
CA GLU A 91 22.80 -7.56 10.24
C GLU A 91 22.67 -6.88 8.86
N GLN A 92 23.20 -5.66 8.67
CA GLN A 92 23.08 -4.92 7.42
C GLN A 92 23.60 -5.70 6.20
N PRO A 93 24.74 -6.41 6.24
CA PRO A 93 25.18 -7.20 5.09
C PRO A 93 24.17 -8.27 4.66
N LYS A 94 23.42 -8.84 5.61
CA LYS A 94 22.37 -9.83 5.35
C LYS A 94 21.14 -9.18 4.70
N TYR A 95 20.75 -7.98 5.13
CA TYR A 95 19.50 -7.32 4.72
C TYR A 95 19.72 -6.07 3.84
N ILE A 96 20.87 -5.96 3.17
CA ILE A 96 21.22 -4.75 2.42
C ILE A 96 20.24 -4.45 1.29
N ASP A 97 19.75 -5.47 0.58
CA ASP A 97 18.81 -5.28 -0.52
C ASP A 97 17.43 -4.86 -0.02
N LEU A 98 17.00 -5.40 1.13
CA LEU A 98 15.82 -4.93 1.86
C LEU A 98 15.97 -3.44 2.25
N GLN A 99 17.10 -3.03 2.81
CA GLN A 99 17.30 -1.62 3.18
C GLN A 99 17.30 -0.68 1.97
N ARG A 100 17.90 -1.10 0.84
CA ARG A 100 17.92 -0.33 -0.41
C ARG A 100 16.51 -0.12 -0.97
N MET A 101 15.70 -1.18 -1.02
CA MET A 101 14.32 -1.10 -1.50
C MET A 101 13.47 -0.20 -0.61
N ARG A 102 13.56 -0.36 0.72
CA ARG A 102 12.85 0.51 1.69
C ARG A 102 13.17 1.98 1.54
N ALA A 103 14.45 2.32 1.38
CA ALA A 103 14.87 3.71 1.19
C ALA A 103 14.21 4.33 -0.04
N ARG A 104 14.08 3.55 -1.13
CA ARG A 104 13.37 3.99 -2.33
C ARG A 104 11.88 4.14 -2.09
N GLN A 105 11.24 3.14 -1.48
CA GLN A 105 9.81 3.16 -1.20
C GLN A 105 9.39 4.39 -0.39
N ILE A 106 10.15 4.75 0.66
CA ILE A 106 9.82 5.91 1.49
C ILE A 106 9.80 7.21 0.67
N TRP A 107 10.68 7.33 -0.32
CA TRP A 107 10.66 8.47 -1.24
C TRP A 107 9.43 8.45 -2.16
N ASP A 108 9.07 7.29 -2.68
CA ASP A 108 7.90 7.14 -3.56
C ASP A 108 6.60 7.51 -2.81
N GLU A 109 6.44 7.07 -1.56
CA GLU A 109 5.25 7.41 -0.73
C GLU A 109 5.10 8.92 -0.45
N VAL A 110 6.21 9.66 -0.34
CA VAL A 110 6.17 11.13 -0.23
C VAL A 110 5.57 11.73 -1.49
N LYS A 111 6.05 11.24 -2.64
CA LYS A 111 5.56 11.69 -3.94
C LYS A 111 4.08 11.33 -4.10
N HIS A 112 3.65 10.16 -3.66
CA HIS A 112 2.24 9.76 -3.71
C HIS A 112 1.35 10.74 -2.92
N GLY A 113 1.77 11.11 -1.70
CA GLY A 113 1.13 12.16 -0.91
C GLY A 113 0.96 13.46 -1.70
N GLN A 114 2.01 13.92 -2.39
CA GLN A 114 1.95 15.11 -3.23
C GLN A 114 0.95 14.97 -4.38
N LEU A 115 0.88 13.80 -5.03
CA LEU A 115 -0.07 13.55 -6.12
C LEU A 115 -1.52 13.69 -5.63
N HIS A 116 -1.82 13.27 -4.40
CA HIS A 116 -3.14 13.49 -3.78
C HIS A 116 -3.41 14.98 -3.53
N ALA A 117 -2.43 15.75 -3.05
CA ALA A 117 -2.57 17.20 -2.90
C ALA A 117 -2.78 17.90 -4.24
N ASP A 118 -2.08 17.48 -5.29
CA ASP A 118 -2.18 18.03 -6.64
C ASP A 118 -3.60 17.91 -7.22
N VAL A 119 -4.30 16.80 -6.95
CA VAL A 119 -5.72 16.66 -7.34
C VAL A 119 -6.59 17.70 -6.65
N LEU A 120 -6.33 17.99 -5.38
CA LEU A 120 -7.09 18.97 -4.61
C LEU A 120 -6.80 20.41 -5.07
N LEU A 121 -5.53 20.72 -5.34
CA LEU A 121 -5.07 22.02 -5.83
C LEU A 121 -5.60 22.30 -7.25
N ARG A 122 -5.33 21.38 -8.18
CA ARG A 122 -5.71 21.55 -9.60
C ARG A 122 -7.21 21.42 -9.83
N GLY A 123 -7.91 20.67 -8.97
CA GLY A 123 -9.37 20.62 -8.92
C GLY A 123 -10.03 21.83 -8.27
N GLY A 124 -9.26 22.77 -7.71
CA GLY A 124 -9.79 23.98 -7.08
C GLY A 124 -10.47 23.75 -5.72
N PHE A 125 -10.23 22.60 -5.09
CA PHE A 125 -10.85 22.22 -3.80
C PHE A 125 -10.14 22.84 -2.58
N ILE A 126 -8.87 23.20 -2.74
CA ILE A 126 -8.05 23.93 -1.77
C ILE A 126 -7.23 24.97 -2.53
N LYS A 127 -6.76 26.03 -1.86
CA LYS A 127 -5.90 27.05 -2.51
C LYS A 127 -4.42 26.75 -2.30
N ARG A 128 -4.06 26.14 -1.18
CA ARG A 128 -2.69 25.74 -0.83
C ARG A 128 -2.69 24.44 -0.03
N GLU A 129 -1.59 23.70 -0.08
CA GLU A 129 -1.49 22.38 0.55
C GLU A 129 -1.60 22.45 2.08
N GLU A 130 -1.15 23.54 2.72
CA GLU A 130 -1.19 23.68 4.18
C GLU A 130 -2.61 23.61 4.74
N GLU A 131 -3.64 23.92 3.92
CA GLU A 131 -5.04 23.73 4.30
C GLU A 131 -5.37 22.26 4.65
N LEU A 132 -4.62 21.30 4.09
CA LEU A 132 -4.77 19.88 4.39
C LEU A 132 -4.15 19.48 5.73
N MET A 133 -3.21 20.25 6.27
CA MET A 133 -2.64 19.97 7.60
C MET A 133 -3.68 20.22 8.69
N ASP A 134 -4.60 21.16 8.46
CA ASP A 134 -5.67 21.50 9.38
C ASP A 134 -7.01 20.83 9.03
N ASP A 135 -7.11 20.11 7.90
CA ASP A 135 -8.36 19.44 7.49
C ASP A 135 -8.52 18.09 8.21
N PRO A 136 -9.51 17.92 9.11
CA PRO A 136 -9.73 16.66 9.82
C PRO A 136 -10.06 15.51 8.85
N ARG A 137 -10.61 15.77 7.67
CA ARG A 137 -10.93 14.73 6.66
C ARG A 137 -9.68 14.20 5.97
N ALA A 138 -8.64 15.01 5.88
CA ALA A 138 -7.33 14.60 5.42
C ALA A 138 -6.55 13.86 6.54
N ASN A 139 -6.82 14.20 7.80
CA ASN A 139 -6.09 13.75 9.00
C ASN A 139 -6.81 12.72 9.88
N THR A 140 -7.93 12.15 9.45
CA THR A 140 -8.67 11.18 10.26
C THR A 140 -7.93 9.84 10.42
N GLN A 141 -8.26 9.16 11.51
CA GLN A 141 -7.47 8.16 12.24
C GLN A 141 -7.06 6.82 11.57
N PRO A 142 -7.58 6.32 10.42
CA PRO A 142 -7.03 5.08 9.84
C PRO A 142 -5.61 5.22 9.27
N ARG A 143 -5.14 6.45 9.00
CA ARG A 143 -3.76 6.68 8.55
C ARG A 143 -2.74 6.53 9.66
N LEU A 144 -3.04 7.04 10.86
CA LEU A 144 -2.14 6.93 12.01
C LEU A 144 -1.94 5.47 12.43
N SER A 145 -2.97 4.62 12.29
CA SER A 145 -2.80 3.18 12.52
C SER A 145 -1.98 2.51 11.42
N TYR A 146 -2.16 2.86 10.14
CA TYR A 146 -1.30 2.38 9.06
C TYR A 146 0.17 2.79 9.26
N PHE A 147 0.44 4.07 9.51
CA PHE A 147 1.81 4.54 9.72
C PHE A 147 2.41 4.07 11.05
N GLY A 148 1.58 3.88 12.07
CA GLY A 148 1.96 3.20 13.30
C GLY A 148 2.46 1.79 13.03
N MET A 149 1.74 1.00 12.22
CA MET A 149 2.19 -0.33 11.79
C MET A 149 3.52 -0.27 11.04
N THR A 150 3.65 0.68 10.10
CA THR A 150 4.86 0.85 9.29
C THR A 150 6.10 1.19 10.14
N ALA A 151 5.92 1.90 11.26
CA ALA A 151 6.99 2.16 12.22
C ALA A 151 7.22 0.97 13.18
N MET A 152 6.18 0.26 13.60
CA MET A 152 6.28 -0.80 14.60
C MET A 152 6.88 -2.10 14.07
N PHE A 153 6.41 -2.62 12.93
CA PHE A 153 6.83 -3.95 12.47
C PHE A 153 8.34 -4.09 12.24
N PRO A 154 9.05 -3.11 11.64
CA PRO A 154 10.49 -3.19 11.48
C PRO A 154 11.27 -3.35 12.80
N HIS A 155 10.72 -2.84 13.91
CA HIS A 155 11.34 -2.97 15.24
C HIS A 155 11.05 -4.32 15.92
N ILE A 156 10.06 -5.08 15.44
CA ILE A 156 9.84 -6.47 15.89
C ILE A 156 10.87 -7.39 15.25
N HIS A 157 11.02 -7.28 13.93
CA HIS A 157 11.98 -8.05 13.15
C HIS A 157 12.23 -7.40 11.79
N PRO A 158 13.45 -7.45 11.22
CA PRO A 158 13.73 -6.93 9.88
C PRO A 158 12.75 -7.41 8.81
N LEU A 159 12.32 -8.67 8.85
CA LEU A 159 11.38 -9.23 7.87
C LEU A 159 9.89 -8.97 8.15
N ALA A 160 9.49 -8.56 9.35
CA ALA A 160 8.06 -8.46 9.70
C ALA A 160 7.28 -7.57 8.72
N ARG A 161 7.86 -6.44 8.32
CA ARG A 161 7.24 -5.50 7.38
C ARG A 161 7.02 -6.08 5.97
N ALA A 162 7.72 -7.13 5.58
CA ALA A 162 7.52 -7.76 4.27
C ALA A 162 6.07 -8.28 4.11
N GLY A 163 5.44 -8.73 5.20
CA GLY A 163 4.02 -9.12 5.20
C GLY A 163 3.08 -7.94 4.97
N GLN A 164 3.36 -6.79 5.60
CA GLN A 164 2.62 -5.55 5.38
C GLN A 164 2.77 -5.07 3.94
N HIS A 165 3.99 -5.08 3.38
CA HIS A 165 4.22 -4.71 1.99
C HIS A 165 3.47 -5.60 1.02
N TYR A 166 3.61 -6.90 1.19
CA TYR A 166 2.95 -7.85 0.29
C TYR A 166 1.43 -7.69 0.34
N TYR A 167 0.87 -7.51 1.54
CA TYR A 167 -0.57 -7.38 1.72
C TYR A 167 -1.11 -6.00 1.32
N THR A 168 -0.58 -4.91 1.88
CA THR A 168 -1.15 -3.57 1.68
C THR A 168 -0.83 -2.99 0.31
N GLU A 169 0.35 -3.23 -0.25
CA GLU A 169 0.70 -2.65 -1.55
C GLU A 169 0.01 -3.39 -2.71
N SER A 170 -0.32 -4.67 -2.52
CA SER A 170 -1.24 -5.36 -3.44
C SER A 170 -2.63 -4.70 -3.46
N ILE A 171 -3.10 -4.21 -2.31
CA ILE A 171 -4.39 -3.51 -2.21
C ILE A 171 -4.31 -2.17 -2.95
N ALA A 172 -3.21 -1.43 -2.83
CA ALA A 172 -2.97 -0.22 -3.62
C ALA A 172 -2.98 -0.53 -5.13
N CYS A 173 -2.23 -1.54 -5.56
CA CYS A 173 -2.18 -1.99 -6.96
C CYS A 173 -3.58 -2.35 -7.50
N LEU A 174 -4.32 -3.16 -6.75
CA LEU A 174 -5.66 -3.62 -7.14
C LEU A 174 -6.66 -2.46 -7.12
N GLY A 175 -6.62 -1.58 -6.12
CA GLY A 175 -7.48 -0.41 -6.01
C GLY A 175 -7.27 0.59 -7.15
N ILE A 176 -6.01 0.81 -7.55
CA ILE A 176 -5.65 1.61 -8.74
C ILE A 176 -6.22 0.98 -10.00
N ALA A 177 -5.97 -0.32 -10.23
CA ALA A 177 -6.44 -1.03 -11.41
C ALA A 177 -7.98 -1.02 -11.51
N SER A 178 -8.67 -1.28 -10.39
CA SER A 178 -10.14 -1.22 -10.28
C SER A 178 -10.70 0.16 -10.54
N THR A 179 -10.05 1.21 -10.03
CA THR A 179 -10.53 2.58 -10.25
C THR A 179 -10.35 2.97 -11.72
N LEU A 180 -9.21 2.67 -12.31
CA LEU A 180 -8.90 2.97 -13.71
C LEU A 180 -9.70 2.13 -14.72
N SER A 181 -10.23 0.97 -14.32
CA SER A 181 -11.14 0.21 -15.19
C SER A 181 -12.53 0.82 -15.32
N VAL A 182 -12.87 1.79 -14.46
CA VAL A 182 -14.19 2.42 -14.39
C VAL A 182 -14.12 3.91 -14.69
N ILE A 183 -13.24 4.65 -14.03
CA ILE A 183 -13.14 6.12 -14.10
C ILE A 183 -12.13 6.55 -15.16
N ASP A 184 -12.62 7.20 -16.21
CA ASP A 184 -11.81 7.83 -17.28
C ASP A 184 -11.79 9.36 -17.15
N ASP A 185 -11.42 9.86 -15.97
CA ASP A 185 -11.22 11.29 -15.72
C ASP A 185 -9.75 11.69 -15.87
N PRO A 186 -9.39 12.78 -16.57
CA PRO A 186 -7.99 13.16 -16.80
C PRO A 186 -7.17 13.36 -15.53
N LEU A 187 -7.76 13.94 -14.48
CA LEU A 187 -7.06 14.24 -13.24
C LEU A 187 -6.83 12.96 -12.43
N VAL A 188 -7.85 12.10 -12.35
CA VAL A 188 -7.75 10.78 -11.72
C VAL A 188 -6.74 9.89 -12.45
N ARG A 189 -6.77 9.87 -13.78
CA ARG A 189 -5.80 9.11 -14.59
C ARG A 189 -4.38 9.59 -14.37
N HIS A 190 -4.15 10.90 -14.39
CA HIS A 190 -2.84 11.45 -14.13
C HIS A 190 -2.32 11.01 -12.75
N GLN A 191 -3.13 11.16 -11.71
CA GLN A 191 -2.77 10.79 -10.36
C GLN A 191 -2.43 9.30 -10.22
N LEU A 192 -3.31 8.40 -10.69
CA LEU A 192 -3.16 6.97 -10.45
C LEU A 192 -2.10 6.32 -11.36
N HIS A 193 -1.98 6.74 -12.61
CA HIS A 193 -0.89 6.25 -13.46
C HIS A 193 0.49 6.75 -13.01
N SER A 194 0.57 7.90 -12.35
CA SER A 194 1.84 8.46 -11.85
C SER A 194 2.43 7.72 -10.64
N GLN A 195 1.65 6.83 -10.00
CA GLN A 195 2.07 6.01 -8.85
C GLN A 195 1.95 4.50 -9.10
N SER A 196 1.18 4.06 -10.09
CA SER A 196 0.89 2.63 -10.32
C SER A 196 2.14 1.74 -10.45
N ALA A 197 3.19 2.22 -11.10
CA ALA A 197 4.43 1.45 -11.25
C ALA A 197 5.25 1.38 -9.95
N GLU A 198 5.15 2.40 -9.11
CA GLU A 198 5.83 2.46 -7.82
C GLU A 198 5.12 1.58 -6.80
N GLU A 199 3.78 1.62 -6.74
CA GLU A 199 3.02 0.69 -5.90
C GLU A 199 3.26 -0.78 -6.30
N MET A 200 3.42 -1.05 -7.61
CA MET A 200 3.83 -2.36 -8.07
C MET A 200 5.24 -2.73 -7.57
N MET A 201 6.17 -1.78 -7.58
CA MET A 201 7.52 -1.99 -7.02
C MET A 201 7.45 -2.28 -5.51
N HIS A 202 6.60 -1.57 -4.76
CA HIS A 202 6.41 -1.77 -3.32
C HIS A 202 5.85 -3.16 -3.02
N PHE A 203 4.85 -3.61 -3.80
CA PHE A 203 4.34 -4.97 -3.73
C PHE A 203 5.44 -6.01 -4.03
N MET A 204 6.22 -5.76 -5.10
CA MET A 204 7.30 -6.64 -5.51
C MET A 204 8.46 -6.67 -4.51
N GLU A 205 8.70 -5.60 -3.75
CA GLU A 205 9.63 -5.57 -2.61
C GLU A 205 9.19 -6.60 -1.55
N GLY A 206 7.94 -6.52 -1.08
CA GLY A 206 7.42 -7.47 -0.10
C GLY A 206 7.50 -8.91 -0.60
N LYS A 207 7.13 -9.14 -1.87
CA LYS A 207 7.23 -10.45 -2.51
C LYS A 207 8.67 -10.97 -2.55
N TYR A 208 9.60 -10.17 -3.05
CA TYR A 208 11.02 -10.52 -3.15
C TYR A 208 11.59 -10.83 -1.78
N GLN A 209 11.29 -10.01 -0.77
CA GLN A 209 11.79 -10.20 0.58
C GLN A 209 11.32 -11.52 1.20
N ILE A 210 10.05 -11.88 1.00
CA ILE A 210 9.54 -13.16 1.48
C ILE A 210 10.19 -14.32 0.72
N ASP A 211 10.22 -14.27 -0.61
CA ASP A 211 10.79 -15.34 -1.45
C ASP A 211 12.28 -15.58 -1.13
N ALA A 212 13.06 -14.52 -0.92
CA ALA A 212 14.52 -14.58 -0.75
C ALA A 212 14.97 -14.82 0.70
N TYR A 213 14.24 -14.34 1.71
CA TYR A 213 14.69 -14.34 3.10
C TYR A 213 13.85 -15.18 4.06
N ALA A 214 12.60 -15.55 3.73
CA ALA A 214 11.73 -16.34 4.61
C ALA A 214 12.03 -17.84 4.52
N LEU A 215 13.30 -18.22 4.68
CA LEU A 215 13.81 -19.55 4.34
C LEU A 215 13.65 -20.58 5.47
N THR A 216 13.52 -20.11 6.72
CA THR A 216 13.31 -20.96 7.90
C THR A 216 12.04 -20.60 8.63
N PRO A 217 11.50 -21.48 9.50
CA PRO A 217 10.36 -21.13 10.36
C PRO A 217 10.61 -19.90 11.23
N ALA A 218 11.86 -19.66 11.65
CA ALA A 218 12.23 -18.48 12.44
C ALA A 218 12.13 -17.19 11.61
N ASP A 219 12.52 -17.23 10.33
CA ASP A 219 12.38 -16.08 9.42
C ASP A 219 10.91 -15.83 9.03
N GLN A 220 10.11 -16.91 8.90
CA GLN A 220 8.70 -16.86 8.49
C GLN A 220 7.78 -16.33 9.59
N LYS A 221 8.02 -16.73 10.84
CA LYS A 221 7.18 -16.38 12.00
C LYS A 221 6.83 -14.88 12.09
N PRO A 222 7.79 -13.93 12.06
CA PRO A 222 7.45 -12.51 12.18
C PRO A 222 6.62 -11.99 11.00
N ILE A 223 6.72 -12.60 9.83
CA ILE A 223 5.92 -12.25 8.65
C ILE A 223 4.49 -12.79 8.81
N GLU A 224 4.37 -14.04 9.29
CA GLU A 224 3.09 -14.68 9.56
C GLU A 224 2.29 -13.94 10.64
N GLU A 225 2.95 -13.51 11.72
CA GLU A 225 2.33 -12.70 12.78
C GLU A 225 1.76 -11.37 12.24
N VAL A 226 2.42 -10.77 11.24
CA VAL A 226 1.91 -9.58 10.56
C VAL A 226 0.68 -9.90 9.72
N PHE A 227 0.67 -11.00 8.96
CA PHE A 227 -0.56 -11.45 8.27
C PHE A 227 -1.69 -11.77 9.25
N ASP A 228 -1.38 -12.42 10.37
CA ASP A 228 -2.33 -12.75 11.44
C ASP A 228 -2.93 -11.51 12.10
N PHE A 229 -2.21 -10.38 12.09
CA PHE A 229 -2.71 -9.08 12.51
C PHE A 229 -3.58 -8.44 11.42
N LEU A 230 -3.05 -8.33 10.19
CA LEU A 230 -3.67 -7.61 9.08
C LEU A 230 -4.97 -8.26 8.57
N LEU A 231 -5.08 -9.57 8.68
CA LEU A 231 -6.26 -10.32 8.24
C LEU A 231 -7.38 -10.40 9.29
N ARG A 232 -7.21 -9.76 10.46
CA ARG A 232 -8.25 -9.75 11.50
C ARG A 232 -9.48 -8.95 11.05
N PRO A 233 -10.70 -9.34 11.46
CA PRO A 233 -11.92 -8.59 11.13
C PRO A 233 -11.94 -7.14 11.63
N TRP A 234 -11.16 -6.83 12.66
CA TRP A 234 -11.03 -5.49 13.24
C TRP A 234 -9.84 -4.70 12.68
N ALA A 235 -9.00 -5.31 11.83
CA ALA A 235 -7.91 -4.62 11.18
C ALA A 235 -8.49 -3.44 10.36
N PRO A 236 -7.80 -2.30 10.29
CA PRO A 236 -8.29 -1.13 9.58
C PRO A 236 -8.66 -1.48 8.14
N GLU A 237 -9.88 -1.16 7.73
CA GLU A 237 -10.25 -1.23 6.32
C GLU A 237 -9.38 -0.23 5.53
N PRO A 238 -8.89 -0.60 4.34
CA PRO A 238 -8.18 0.32 3.46
C PRO A 238 -8.98 1.60 3.24
N SER A 239 -8.30 2.74 3.02
CA SER A 239 -9.02 3.97 2.70
C SER A 239 -9.72 3.85 1.35
N ARG A 240 -10.70 4.72 1.10
CA ARG A 240 -11.37 4.82 -0.20
C ARG A 240 -10.43 5.11 -1.37
N ALA A 241 -9.28 5.74 -1.12
CA ALA A 241 -8.23 5.93 -2.13
C ALA A 241 -7.62 4.60 -2.60
N LEU A 242 -7.64 3.59 -1.73
CA LEU A 242 -7.10 2.24 -1.95
C LEU A 242 -8.22 1.21 -2.16
N GLY A 243 -9.45 1.64 -2.44
CA GLY A 243 -10.58 0.75 -2.76
C GLY A 243 -11.44 0.30 -1.58
N GLY A 244 -11.20 0.78 -0.36
CA GLY A 244 -12.06 0.47 0.79
C GLY A 244 -13.34 1.33 0.85
N SER A 245 -14.23 0.99 1.77
CA SER A 245 -15.56 1.62 1.88
C SER A 245 -15.59 2.96 2.63
N LYS A 246 -14.49 3.36 3.27
CA LYS A 246 -14.40 4.54 4.15
C LYS A 246 -13.39 5.58 3.65
#